data_AF-A0A9E0X788-F1
#
_entry.id   AF-A0A9E0X788-F1
#
_cell.length_a   1.000
_cell.length_b   1.000
_cell.length_c   1.000
_cell.angle_alpha   90.00
_cell.angle_beta   90.00
_cell.angle_gamma   90.00
#
_symmetry.space_group_name_H-M   'P 1'
#
loop_
_entity.id
_entity.type
_entity.pdbx_description
1 polymer ?
#
loop_
_entity_poly.entity_id
_entity_poly.type
_entity_poly.pdbx_seq_one_letter_code
_entity_poly.pdbx_strand_id
1 'polypeptide(L)'
;MRTTQQLSITLPNDMADVVKTKVKTGEYASESEVIRDGLRALLARDRAVESWLHNQVGPAYDALKADPSRAVTADQVRARLAAEHAKAQ
;
A
#
# COMPACT_ATOMS: atom_id res chain seq x y z
N MET A 1 7.59 -28.38 -16.27
CA MET A 1 7.19 -28.18 -14.85
C MET A 1 5.97 -27.25 -14.83
N ARG A 2 4.99 -27.46 -13.95
CA ARG A 2 3.82 -26.56 -13.84
C ARG A 2 4.22 -25.32 -13.02
N THR A 3 3.87 -24.13 -13.48
CA THR A 3 4.14 -22.84 -12.79
C THR A 3 2.97 -22.35 -11.94
N THR A 4 1.87 -23.10 -11.90
CA THR A 4 0.63 -22.74 -11.18
C THR A 4 0.12 -23.90 -10.36
N GLN A 5 -0.36 -23.61 -9.15
CA GLN A 5 -1.05 -24.54 -8.26
C GLN A 5 -2.52 -24.14 -8.12
N GLN A 6 -3.44 -25.12 -8.17
CA GLN A 6 -4.86 -24.90 -7.94
C GLN A 6 -5.16 -24.90 -6.44
N LEU A 7 -6.00 -23.98 -6.00
CA LEU A 7 -6.47 -23.84 -4.63
C LEU A 7 -8.00 -23.86 -4.63
N SER A 8 -8.60 -24.42 -3.59
CA SER A 8 -10.03 -24.28 -3.31
C SER A 8 -10.19 -23.28 -2.17
N ILE A 9 -10.99 -22.24 -2.39
CA ILE A 9 -11.21 -21.17 -1.42
C ILE A 9 -12.72 -20.96 -1.23
N THR A 10 -13.12 -20.70 0.01
CA THR A 10 -14.50 -20.31 0.32
C THR A 10 -14.56 -18.79 0.43
N LEU A 11 -15.48 -18.18 -0.32
CA LEU A 11 -15.75 -16.76 -0.26
C LEU A 11 -17.15 -16.52 0.34
N PRO A 12 -17.35 -15.41 1.06
CA PRO A 12 -18.69 -14.88 1.30
C PRO A 12 -19.49 -14.75 0.00
N ASN A 13 -20.81 -14.98 0.06
CA ASN A 13 -21.65 -15.04 -1.15
C ASN A 13 -21.60 -13.74 -1.96
N ASP A 14 -21.64 -12.60 -1.28
CA ASP A 14 -21.51 -11.26 -1.87
C ASP A 14 -20.18 -11.09 -2.63
N MET A 15 -19.08 -11.54 -2.05
CA MET A 15 -17.77 -11.51 -2.71
C MET A 15 -17.70 -12.46 -3.91
N ALA A 16 -18.28 -13.65 -3.79
CA ALA A 16 -18.38 -14.60 -4.90
C ALA A 16 -19.18 -14.01 -6.07
N ASP A 17 -20.27 -13.30 -5.79
CA ASP A 17 -21.09 -12.64 -6.80
C ASP A 17 -20.36 -11.48 -7.48
N VAL A 18 -19.55 -10.71 -6.74
CA VAL A 18 -18.65 -9.70 -7.32
C VAL A 18 -17.67 -10.34 -8.30
N VAL A 19 -16.98 -11.42 -7.90
CA VAL A 19 -16.02 -12.13 -8.77
C VAL A 19 -16.71 -12.65 -10.04
N LYS A 20 -17.87 -13.31 -9.90
CA LYS A 20 -18.66 -13.81 -11.04
C LYS A 20 -19.10 -12.68 -11.97
N THR A 21 -19.51 -11.54 -11.42
CA THR A 21 -19.95 -10.38 -12.21
C THR A 21 -18.80 -9.81 -13.05
N LYS A 22 -17.60 -9.69 -12.46
CA LYS A 22 -16.40 -9.24 -13.17
C LYS A 22 -16.04 -10.13 -14.36
N VAL A 23 -16.21 -11.45 -14.22
CA VAL A 23 -16.01 -12.38 -15.33
C VAL A 23 -17.14 -12.28 -16.36
N LYS A 24 -18.41 -12.26 -15.90
CA LYS A 24 -19.59 -12.19 -16.78
C LYS A 24 -19.62 -10.93 -17.64
N THR A 25 -19.12 -9.81 -17.12
CA THR A 25 -19.03 -8.54 -17.85
C THR A 25 -17.83 -8.47 -18.79
N GLY A 26 -16.94 -9.45 -18.75
CA GLY A 26 -15.73 -9.51 -19.58
C GLY A 26 -14.58 -8.65 -19.06
N GLU A 27 -14.66 -8.09 -17.85
CA GLU A 27 -13.55 -7.36 -17.21
C GLU A 27 -12.36 -8.29 -16.94
N TYR A 28 -12.63 -9.58 -16.67
CA TYR A 28 -11.63 -10.62 -16.48
C TYR A 28 -12.02 -11.90 -17.22
N ALA A 29 -11.03 -12.69 -17.66
CA ALA A 29 -11.27 -13.93 -18.40
C ALA A 29 -11.62 -15.12 -17.50
N SER A 30 -11.30 -15.06 -16.20
CA SER A 30 -11.60 -16.12 -15.23
C SER A 30 -11.62 -15.61 -13.79
N GLU A 31 -12.27 -16.34 -12.89
CA GLU A 31 -12.27 -16.05 -11.46
C GLU A 31 -10.86 -16.12 -10.88
N SER A 32 -10.05 -17.06 -11.36
CA SER A 32 -8.64 -17.17 -10.97
C SER A 32 -7.84 -15.92 -11.33
N GLU A 33 -8.20 -15.21 -12.38
CA GLU A 33 -7.54 -13.95 -12.76
C GLU A 33 -7.90 -12.81 -11.81
N VAL A 34 -9.19 -12.68 -11.46
CA VAL A 34 -9.67 -11.69 -10.48
C VAL A 34 -8.91 -11.86 -9.15
N ILE A 35 -8.81 -13.11 -8.67
CA ILE A 35 -8.11 -13.41 -7.41
C ILE A 35 -6.61 -13.12 -7.52
N ARG A 36 -5.96 -13.52 -8.62
CA ARG A 36 -4.53 -13.22 -8.81
C ARG A 36 -4.26 -11.72 -8.85
N ASP A 37 -5.12 -10.95 -9.51
CA ASP A 37 -4.97 -9.50 -9.60
C ASP A 37 -5.12 -8.84 -8.22
N GLY A 38 -6.16 -9.22 -7.46
CA GLY A 38 -6.34 -8.80 -6.07
C GLY A 38 -5.15 -9.14 -5.18
N LEU A 39 -4.57 -10.35 -5.31
CA LEU A 39 -3.38 -10.76 -4.57
C LEU A 39 -2.13 -9.93 -4.95
N ARG A 40 -1.96 -9.58 -6.24
CA ARG A 40 -0.85 -8.71 -6.65
C ARG A 40 -0.98 -7.32 -6.06
N ALA A 41 -2.19 -6.75 -6.05
CA ALA A 41 -2.44 -5.45 -5.44
C ALA A 41 -2.13 -5.47 -3.93
N LEU A 42 -2.56 -6.52 -3.22
CA LEU A 42 -2.24 -6.72 -1.80
C LEU A 42 -0.72 -6.77 -1.56
N LEU A 43 -0.01 -7.62 -2.31
CA LEU A 43 1.45 -7.75 -2.19
C LEU A 43 2.20 -6.46 -2.55
N ALA A 44 1.71 -5.70 -3.53
CA ALA A 44 2.31 -4.42 -3.90
C ALA A 44 2.15 -3.40 -2.77
N ARG A 45 0.96 -3.32 -2.17
CA ARG A 45 0.68 -2.47 -1.00
C ARG A 45 1.59 -2.84 0.17
N ASP A 46 1.67 -4.11 0.52
CA ASP A 46 2.47 -4.55 1.67
C ASP A 46 3.96 -4.26 1.45
N ARG A 47 4.50 -4.53 0.26
CA ARG A 47 5.89 -4.16 -0.08
C ARG A 47 6.14 -2.66 -0.02
N ALA A 48 5.18 -1.84 -0.44
CA ALA A 48 5.34 -0.39 -0.38
C ALA A 48 5.45 0.10 1.06
N VAL A 49 4.62 -0.44 1.96
CA VAL A 49 4.66 -0.14 3.39
C VAL A 49 5.98 -0.59 4.00
N GLU A 50 6.38 -1.85 3.80
CA GLU A 50 7.63 -2.37 4.36
C GLU A 50 8.86 -1.60 3.85
N SER A 51 8.89 -1.27 2.56
CA SER A 51 9.96 -0.45 1.98
C SER A 51 10.01 0.93 2.60
N TRP A 52 8.86 1.59 2.79
CA TRP A 52 8.81 2.91 3.43
C TRP A 52 9.27 2.85 4.89
N LEU A 53 8.84 1.83 5.65
CA LEU A 53 9.26 1.63 7.03
C LEU A 53 10.77 1.42 7.12
N HIS A 54 11.33 0.54 6.30
CA HIS A 54 12.74 0.19 6.34
C HIS A 54 13.65 1.32 5.83
N ASN A 55 13.25 2.00 4.76
CA ASN A 55 14.13 2.96 4.07
C ASN A 55 13.95 4.40 4.53
N GLN A 56 12.83 4.74 5.20
CA GLN A 56 12.57 6.12 5.64
C GLN A 56 12.35 6.20 7.15
N VAL A 57 11.40 5.42 7.69
CA VAL A 57 11.00 5.55 9.10
C VAL A 57 12.11 5.08 10.03
N GLY A 58 12.68 3.90 9.79
CA GLY A 58 13.80 3.36 10.57
C GLY A 58 14.99 4.33 10.61
N PRO A 59 15.54 4.77 9.46
CA PRO A 59 16.64 5.73 9.43
C PRO A 59 16.30 7.07 10.08
N ALA A 60 15.08 7.59 9.93
CA ALA A 60 14.67 8.82 10.60
C ALA A 60 14.66 8.66 12.12
N TYR A 61 14.16 7.53 12.62
CA TYR A 61 14.17 7.19 14.05
C TYR A 61 15.59 7.05 14.59
N ASP A 62 16.44 6.25 13.94
CA ASP A 62 17.82 6.01 14.37
C ASP A 62 18.60 7.32 14.44
N ALA A 63 18.37 8.21 13.48
CA ALA A 63 19.09 9.47 13.41
C ALA A 63 18.55 10.51 14.42
N LEU A 64 17.26 10.46 14.79
CA LEU A 64 16.72 11.23 15.91
C LEU A 64 17.21 10.69 17.26
N LYS A 65 17.32 9.37 17.38
CA LYS A 65 17.88 8.72 18.58
C LYS A 65 19.35 9.08 18.78
N ALA A 66 20.13 9.12 17.69
CA ALA A 66 21.53 9.50 17.71
C ALA A 66 21.73 11.01 17.99
N ASP A 67 20.84 11.86 17.49
CA ASP A 67 20.88 13.31 17.70
C ASP A 67 19.47 13.86 18.03
N PRO A 68 19.13 13.94 19.34
CA PRO A 68 17.84 14.45 19.78
C PRO A 68 17.58 15.91 19.42
N SER A 69 18.63 16.70 19.13
CA SER A 69 18.47 18.13 18.75
C SER A 69 17.78 18.32 17.40
N ARG A 70 17.65 17.23 16.62
CA ARG A 70 16.91 17.20 15.34
C ARG A 70 15.39 17.26 15.51
N ALA A 71 14.87 17.08 16.72
CA ALA A 71 13.45 17.21 16.99
C ALA A 71 12.96 18.63 16.65
N VAL A 72 11.82 18.72 15.96
CA VAL A 72 11.17 20.00 15.66
C VAL A 72 9.87 20.11 16.43
N THR A 73 9.55 21.32 16.90
CA THR A 73 8.28 21.59 17.56
C THR A 73 7.15 21.72 16.55
N ALA A 74 5.90 21.54 17.02
CA ALA A 74 4.73 21.71 16.17
C ALA A 74 4.67 23.13 15.54
N ASP A 75 5.11 24.15 16.26
CA ASP A 75 5.11 25.52 15.76
C ASP A 75 6.14 25.74 14.65
N GLN A 76 7.33 25.13 14.77
CA GLN A 76 8.35 25.15 13.72
C GLN A 76 7.83 24.45 12.44
N VAL A 77 7.10 23.34 12.59
CA VAL A 77 6.48 22.63 11.46
C VAL A 77 5.43 23.52 10.78
N ARG A 78 4.51 24.12 11.55
CA ARG A 78 3.47 25.03 11.01
C ARG A 78 4.08 26.22 10.29
N ALA A 79 5.07 26.87 10.90
CA ALA A 79 5.76 28.02 10.31
C ALA A 79 6.42 27.65 8.97
N ARG A 80 7.07 26.48 8.90
CA ARG A 80 7.68 25.98 7.66
C ARG A 80 6.63 25.69 6.58
N LEU A 81 5.52 25.03 6.93
CA LEU A 81 4.45 24.74 5.98
C LEU A 81 3.81 26.02 5.42
N ALA A 82 3.55 27.01 6.27
CA ALA A 82 3.01 28.31 5.84
C ALA A 82 3.97 29.03 4.88
N ALA A 83 5.27 28.99 5.16
CA ALA A 83 6.29 29.58 4.29
C ALA A 83 6.38 28.89 2.92
N GLU A 84 6.28 27.56 2.85
CA GLU A 84 6.25 26.85 1.57
C GLU A 84 4.96 27.13 0.78
N HIS A 85 3.80 27.21 1.44
CA HIS A 85 2.54 27.58 0.79
C HIS A 85 2.60 28.98 0.17
N ALA A 86 3.16 29.96 0.88
CA ALA A 86 3.28 31.33 0.38
C ALA A 86 4.20 31.47 -0.84
N LYS A 87 5.14 30.54 -1.06
CA LYS A 87 6.00 30.51 -2.26
C LYS A 87 5.32 29.89 -3.47
N ALA A 88 4.28 29.09 -3.25
CA ALA A 88 3.53 28.41 -4.30
C ALA A 88 2.34 29.24 -4.80
N GLN A 89 2.06 30.38 -4.16
CA GLN A 89 1.14 31.43 -4.61
C GLN A 89 1.89 32.52 -5.38
#